data_AF-A0A561T278-F1
#
_entry.id   AF-A0A561T278-F1
#
_cell.length_a   1.000
_cell.length_b   1.000
_cell.length_c   1.000
_cell.angle_alpha   90.00
_cell.angle_beta   90.00
_cell.angle_gamma   90.00
#
_symmetry.space_group_name_H-M   'P 1'
#
loop_
_entity.id
_entity.type
_entity.pdbx_description
1 polymer ?
#
loop_
_entity_poly.entity_id
_entity_poly.type
_entity_poly.pdbx_seq_one_letter_code
_entity_poly.pdbx_strand_id
1 'polypeptide(L)'
;MVKRQRGDKPHRTRADYERGLPDYHDPTAGFGGAAPTYSALTLRAVLAAFGLVFAVGAAWIGFANAFPLLGWAMVVIALIALVDLAWVLYRKWRGEPG
;
A
#
# COMPACT_ATOMS: atom_id res chain seq x y z
N MET A 1 49.05 11.48 -10.60
CA MET A 1 48.46 10.56 -11.61
C MET A 1 47.49 9.62 -10.90
N VAL A 2 46.18 9.86 -10.97
CA VAL A 2 45.16 9.04 -10.27
C VAL A 2 44.47 8.14 -11.31
N LYS A 3 44.79 6.85 -11.31
CA LYS A 3 44.05 5.83 -12.07
C LYS A 3 42.68 5.64 -11.41
N ARG A 4 41.63 6.28 -11.95
CA ARG A 4 40.25 5.90 -11.63
C ARG A 4 40.00 4.52 -12.25
N GLN A 5 39.98 3.49 -11.41
CA GLN A 5 39.43 2.19 -11.77
C GLN A 5 37.96 2.40 -12.16
N ARG A 6 37.66 2.44 -13.46
CA ARG A 6 36.30 2.17 -13.93
C ARG A 6 36.08 0.70 -13.60
N GLY A 7 35.31 0.44 -12.55
CA GLY A 7 34.94 -0.92 -12.18
C GLY A 7 34.41 -1.65 -13.41
N ASP A 8 35.03 -2.79 -13.69
CA ASP A 8 34.50 -3.81 -14.58
C ASP A 8 33.06 -4.10 -14.16
N LYS A 9 32.10 -3.56 -14.91
CA LYS A 9 30.75 -4.09 -14.87
C LYS A 9 30.87 -5.46 -15.54
N PRO A 10 30.58 -6.57 -14.85
CA PRO A 10 30.64 -7.89 -15.47
C PRO A 10 29.78 -7.85 -16.74
N HIS A 11 30.33 -8.34 -17.84
CA HIS A 11 29.59 -8.46 -19.09
C HIS A 11 28.37 -9.36 -18.82
N ARG A 12 27.18 -8.74 -18.76
CA ARG A 12 25.92 -9.46 -18.55
C ARG A 12 25.74 -10.44 -19.69
N THR A 13 25.52 -11.69 -19.34
CA THR A 13 25.42 -12.78 -20.30
C THR A 13 24.05 -12.77 -20.95
N ARG A 14 23.91 -13.36 -22.14
CA ARG A 14 22.62 -13.47 -22.84
C ARG A 14 21.53 -14.12 -21.97
N ALA A 15 21.92 -15.09 -21.14
CA ALA A 15 21.03 -15.75 -20.18
C ALA A 15 20.47 -14.80 -19.10
N ASP A 16 21.17 -13.70 -18.80
CA ASP A 16 20.68 -12.69 -17.85
C ASP A 16 19.59 -11.81 -18.48
N TYR A 17 19.63 -11.59 -19.80
CA TYR A 17 18.58 -10.88 -20.54
C TYR A 17 17.35 -11.75 -20.76
N GLU A 18 17.54 -13.06 -21.00
CA GLU A 18 16.45 -14.02 -21.16
C GLU A 18 15.63 -14.21 -19.87
N ARG A 19 16.23 -13.93 -18.72
CA ARG A 19 15.57 -14.02 -17.40
C ARG A 19 14.63 -12.84 -17.09
N GLY A 20 14.58 -11.84 -17.97
CA GLY A 20 13.85 -10.59 -17.73
C GLY A 20 14.60 -9.72 -16.71
N LEU A 21 15.28 -8.68 -17.19
CA LEU A 21 15.93 -7.73 -16.28
C LEU A 21 14.85 -6.97 -15.49
N PRO A 22 14.95 -6.91 -14.15
CA PRO A 22 14.14 -5.98 -13.35
C PRO A 22 14.29 -4.57 -13.94
N ASP A 23 13.16 -3.88 -14.11
CA ASP A 23 13.06 -2.51 -14.62
C ASP A 23 13.49 -2.29 -16.09
N TYR A 24 13.64 -3.34 -16.90
CA TYR A 24 14.01 -3.18 -18.32
C TYR A 24 12.87 -2.63 -19.20
N HIS A 25 11.63 -2.93 -18.84
CA HIS A 25 10.44 -2.57 -19.64
C HIS A 25 9.73 -1.30 -19.17
N ASP A 26 10.20 -0.63 -18.12
CA ASP A 26 9.66 0.64 -17.67
C ASP A 26 10.71 1.75 -17.87
N PRO A 27 10.73 2.39 -19.05
CA PRO A 27 11.64 3.50 -19.35
C PRO A 27 11.42 4.72 -18.45
N THR A 28 10.37 4.71 -17.61
CA THR A 28 10.01 5.75 -16.67
C THR A 28 10.24 5.34 -15.20
N ALA A 29 10.72 4.13 -14.90
CA ALA A 29 10.90 3.58 -13.53
C ALA A 29 11.75 4.43 -12.56
N GLY A 30 12.47 5.45 -13.05
CA GLY A 30 13.17 6.44 -12.23
C GLY A 30 12.62 7.88 -12.30
N PHE A 31 11.73 8.20 -13.23
CA PHE A 31 11.19 9.55 -13.46
C PHE A 31 9.76 9.46 -14.04
N GLY A 32 8.76 9.29 -13.16
CA GLY A 32 7.34 9.26 -13.54
C GLY A 32 6.77 7.91 -13.99
N GLY A 33 7.51 6.81 -13.82
CA GLY A 33 7.05 5.45 -14.11
C GLY A 33 6.10 4.92 -13.06
N ALA A 34 5.37 3.86 -13.43
CA ALA A 34 4.30 3.33 -12.60
C ALA A 34 4.86 3.04 -11.21
N ALA A 35 4.37 3.78 -10.21
CA ALA A 35 4.78 3.59 -8.82
C ALA A 35 4.66 2.09 -8.52
N PRO A 36 5.69 1.47 -7.90
CA PRO A 36 5.64 0.06 -7.52
C PRO A 36 4.29 -0.20 -6.86
N THR A 37 3.66 -1.32 -7.19
CA THR A 37 2.28 -1.74 -6.90
C THR A 37 1.86 -1.71 -5.41
N TYR A 38 2.74 -1.20 -4.54
CA TYR A 38 2.59 -0.95 -3.11
C TYR A 38 1.80 0.32 -2.76
N SER A 39 1.77 1.36 -3.62
CA SER A 39 1.15 2.66 -3.27
C SER A 39 -0.36 2.57 -3.04
N ALA A 40 -1.07 1.75 -3.81
CA ALA A 40 -2.52 1.56 -3.67
C ALA A 40 -2.90 0.75 -2.43
N LEU A 41 -2.07 -0.22 -2.04
CA LEU A 41 -2.33 -1.09 -0.88
C LEU A 41 -2.15 -0.32 0.43
N THR A 42 -1.08 0.45 0.55
CA THR A 42 -0.84 1.30 1.73
C THR A 42 -1.87 2.42 1.82
N LEU A 43 -2.25 3.05 0.70
CA LEU A 43 -3.33 4.04 0.69
C LEU A 43 -4.64 3.45 1.20
N ARG A 44 -5.01 2.24 0.75
CA ARG A 44 -6.24 1.57 1.22
C ARG A 44 -6.19 1.29 2.71
N ALA A 45 -5.07 0.77 3.23
CA ALA A 45 -4.90 0.55 4.66
C ALA A 45 -5.01 1.84 5.46
N VAL A 46 -4.38 2.93 4.99
CA VAL A 46 -4.43 4.25 5.66
C VAL A 46 -5.85 4.81 5.64
N LEU A 47 -6.54 4.73 4.51
CA LEU A 47 -7.92 5.20 4.39
C LEU A 47 -8.88 4.39 5.28
N ALA A 48 -8.72 3.07 5.32
CA ALA A 48 -9.51 2.20 6.20
C ALA A 48 -9.25 2.51 7.68
N ALA A 49 -7.98 2.71 8.07
CA ALA A 49 -7.63 3.08 9.45
C ALA A 49 -8.19 4.47 9.83
N PHE A 50 -8.05 5.47 8.95
CA PHE A 50 -8.62 6.79 9.17
C PHE A 50 -10.15 6.74 9.28
N GLY A 51 -10.81 6.05 8.35
CA GLY A 51 -12.27 5.87 8.35
C GLY A 51 -12.76 5.14 9.60
N LEU A 52 -12.02 4.13 10.08
CA LEU A 52 -12.34 3.41 11.32
C LEU A 52 -12.26 4.35 12.53
N VAL A 53 -11.17 5.10 12.69
CA VAL A 53 -11.01 6.05 13.80
C VAL A 53 -12.10 7.11 13.78
N PHE A 54 -12.38 7.66 12.60
CA PHE A 54 -13.45 8.65 12.42
C PHE A 54 -14.82 8.08 12.78
N ALA A 55 -15.16 6.88 12.28
CA ALA A 55 -16.44 6.24 12.54
C ALA A 55 -16.62 5.91 14.03
N VAL A 56 -15.57 5.44 14.71
CA VAL A 56 -15.61 5.19 16.16
C VAL A 56 -15.84 6.49 16.94
N GLY A 57 -15.12 7.57 16.58
CA GLY A 57 -15.32 8.88 17.21
C GLY A 57 -16.72 9.44 16.98
N ALA A 58 -17.22 9.36 15.75
CA ALA A 58 -18.57 9.81 15.39
C ALA A 58 -19.66 8.97 16.09
N ALA A 59 -19.47 7.65 16.21
CA ALA A 59 -20.37 6.78 16.97
C ALA A 59 -20.44 7.21 18.44
N TRP A 60 -19.29 7.44 19.07
CA TRP A 60 -19.23 7.90 20.46
C TRP A 60 -19.94 9.24 20.63
N ILE A 61 -19.67 10.23 19.78
CA ILE A 61 -20.36 11.53 19.82
C ILE A 61 -21.87 11.35 19.62
N GLY A 62 -22.30 10.48 18.71
CA GLY A 62 -23.71 10.19 18.47
C GLY A 62 -24.41 9.65 19.72
N PHE A 63 -23.82 8.67 20.40
CA PHE A 63 -24.37 8.12 21.64
C PHE A 63 -24.32 9.12 22.80
N ALA A 64 -23.24 9.91 22.91
CA ALA A 64 -23.10 10.92 23.95
C ALA A 64 -24.15 12.05 23.86
N ASN A 65 -24.63 12.34 22.64
CA ASN A 65 -25.63 13.38 22.39
C ASN A 65 -27.05 12.80 22.21
N ALA A 66 -27.30 11.55 22.62
CA ALA A 66 -28.58 10.88 22.51
C ALA A 66 -29.15 10.79 21.07
N PHE A 67 -28.27 10.68 20.07
CA PHE A 67 -28.62 10.40 18.67
C PHE A 67 -28.32 8.92 18.34
N PRO A 68 -29.17 7.97 18.78
CA PRO A 68 -28.90 6.54 18.65
C PRO A 68 -28.83 6.09 17.18
N LEU A 69 -29.61 6.71 16.29
CA LEU A 69 -29.60 6.37 14.87
C LEU A 69 -28.24 6.66 14.22
N LEU A 70 -27.66 7.82 14.54
CA LEU A 70 -26.33 8.22 14.08
C LEU A 70 -25.26 7.30 14.68
N GLY A 71 -25.36 7.00 15.98
CA GLY A 71 -24.46 6.08 16.67
C GLY A 71 -24.41 4.71 15.98
N TRP A 72 -25.57 4.10 15.75
CA TRP A 72 -25.66 2.80 15.06
C TRP A 72 -25.17 2.85 13.61
N ALA A 73 -25.50 3.90 12.86
CA ALA A 73 -25.00 4.07 11.49
C ALA A 73 -23.46 4.10 11.46
N MET A 74 -22.84 4.83 12.39
CA MET A 74 -21.39 4.90 12.49
C MET A 74 -20.76 3.59 12.97
N VAL A 75 -21.42 2.83 13.85
CA VAL A 75 -20.96 1.48 14.22
C VAL A 75 -20.91 0.55 13.00
N VAL A 76 -21.93 0.59 12.14
CA VAL A 76 -21.94 -0.22 10.90
C VAL A 76 -20.77 0.17 9.99
N ILE A 77 -20.51 1.47 9.81
CA ILE A 77 -19.37 1.95 9.02
C ILE A 77 -18.04 1.52 9.65
N ALA A 78 -17.92 1.61 10.98
CA ALA A 78 -16.72 1.16 11.69
C ALA A 78 -16.47 -0.34 11.47
N LEU A 79 -17.50 -1.18 11.49
CA LEU A 79 -17.38 -2.60 11.20
C LEU A 79 -16.89 -2.86 9.77
N ILE A 80 -17.43 -2.14 8.78
CA ILE A 80 -16.99 -2.27 7.38
C ILE A 80 -15.51 -1.87 7.24
N ALA A 81 -15.12 -0.74 7.83
CA ALA A 81 -13.74 -0.25 7.82
C ALA A 81 -12.78 -1.23 8.52
N LEU A 82 -13.20 -1.84 9.62
CA LEU A 82 -12.44 -2.87 10.33
C LEU A 82 -12.20 -4.10 9.44
N VAL A 83 -13.24 -4.59 8.75
CA VAL A 83 -13.13 -5.73 7.83
C VAL A 83 -12.21 -5.41 6.66
N ASP A 84 -12.31 -4.22 6.06
CA ASP A 84 -11.41 -3.79 4.97
C ASP A 84 -9.96 -3.73 5.44
N LEU A 85 -9.71 -3.13 6.61
CA LEU A 85 -8.37 -3.06 7.20
C LEU A 85 -7.81 -4.46 7.48
N ALA A 86 -8.61 -5.34 8.10
CA ALA A 86 -8.24 -6.72 8.39
C ALA A 86 -7.94 -7.51 7.10
N TRP A 87 -8.75 -7.33 6.05
CA TRP A 87 -8.54 -7.97 4.75
C TRP A 87 -7.25 -7.49 4.08
N VAL A 88 -6.97 -6.19 4.12
CA VAL A 88 -5.73 -5.62 3.58
C VAL A 88 -4.51 -6.13 4.34
N LEU A 89 -4.57 -6.16 5.68
CA LEU A 89 -3.50 -6.72 6.51
C LEU A 89 -3.30 -8.21 6.25
N TYR A 90 -4.38 -8.97 6.17
CA TYR A 90 -4.37 -10.39 5.87
C TYR A 90 -3.74 -10.68 4.50
N ARG A 91 -4.12 -9.90 3.47
CA ARG A 91 -3.52 -10.00 2.13
C ARG A 91 -2.03 -9.70 2.17
N LYS A 92 -1.61 -8.66 2.92
CA LYS A 92 -0.20 -8.34 3.11
C LYS A 92 0.56 -9.49 3.82
N TRP A 93 -0.09 -10.19 4.74
CA TRP A 93 0.51 -11.27 5.52
C TRP A 93 0.65 -12.58 4.72
N ARG A 94 -0.24 -12.84 3.76
CA ARG A 94 -0.15 -14.01 2.86
C ARG A 94 0.98 -13.95 1.83
N GLY A 95 1.73 -12.86 1.77
CA GLY A 95 2.98 -12.81 1.04
C GLY A 95 2.84 -12.92 -0.47
N GLU A 96 1.67 -12.59 -1.05
CA GLU A 96 1.57 -12.22 -2.46
C GLU A 96 2.25 -10.86 -2.60
N PRO A 97 3.50 -10.80 -3.12
CA PRO A 97 4.15 -9.53 -3.37
C PRO A 97 3.40 -8.91 -4.54
N GLY A 98 2.86 -7.71 -4.32
CA GLY A 98 2.55 -6.81 -5.43
C GLY A 98 3.82 -6.40 -6.15
#